data_AF-A0A6G1BCP5-F1
#
_entry.id   AF-A0A6G1BCP5-F1
#
_cell.length_a   1.000
_cell.length_b   1.000
_cell.length_c   1.000
_cell.angle_alpha   90.00
_cell.angle_beta   90.00
_cell.angle_gamma   90.00
#
_symmetry.space_group_name_H-M   'P 1'
#
loop_
_entity.id
_entity.type
_entity.pdbx_description
1 polymer ?
#
loop_
_entity_poly.entity_id
_entity_poly.type
_entity_poly.pdbx_seq_one_letter_code
_entity_poly.pdbx_strand_id
1 'polypeptide(L)'
;VPNVDLPPLCSSRFRSGPPGEEAQVASQFIADVIENSQIIQKEDLCISPGKLSWVLYCDIICLDYDGNILDACTFALLAALKNVQLPEVTINEETALAEVNLKKKSYLNIRTHPVATSFAVFDDTLLIVDPTGEEEHLATGTLTVVMDEEGKLCCLHKPGTGLTGAKLQDCMSRAVTRHKEVKTLMDEVIKSMKPK
;
A
#
# COMPACT_ATOMS: atom_id res chain seq x y z
N VAL A 1 4.38 7.45 -8.21
CA VAL A 1 3.04 7.30 -8.82
C VAL A 1 2.64 5.84 -8.67
N PRO A 2 1.71 5.53 -7.76
CA PRO A 2 1.14 4.20 -7.68
C PRO A 2 0.08 4.01 -8.77
N ASN A 3 -0.04 2.79 -9.26
CA ASN A 3 -1.05 2.38 -10.22
C ASN A 3 -1.47 0.95 -9.87
N VAL A 4 -2.76 0.73 -9.70
CA VAL A 4 -3.34 -0.58 -9.40
C VAL A 4 -4.17 -1.00 -10.60
N ASP A 5 -3.81 -2.13 -11.20
CA ASP A 5 -4.51 -2.69 -12.35
C ASP A 5 -5.22 -4.00 -11.98
N LEU A 6 -6.46 -4.12 -12.46
CA LEU A 6 -7.34 -5.26 -12.26
C LEU A 6 -7.70 -5.84 -13.64
N PRO A 7 -6.81 -6.64 -14.23
CA PRO A 7 -7.03 -7.22 -15.55
C PRO A 7 -8.12 -8.30 -15.52
N PRO A 8 -8.70 -8.70 -16.67
CA PRO A 8 -9.65 -9.82 -16.75
C PRO A 8 -9.06 -11.17 -16.31
N LEU A 9 -7.75 -11.21 -16.03
CA LEU A 9 -7.07 -12.37 -15.47
C LEU A 9 -7.50 -12.67 -14.03
N CYS A 10 -7.71 -11.63 -13.21
CA CYS A 10 -7.99 -11.83 -11.79
C CYS A 10 -9.44 -12.24 -11.50
N SER A 11 -10.38 -11.85 -12.35
CA SER A 11 -11.75 -12.34 -12.30
C SER A 11 -12.44 -12.09 -13.62
N SER A 12 -13.37 -12.98 -13.98
CA SER A 12 -14.28 -12.79 -15.12
C SER A 12 -15.20 -11.57 -14.98
N ARG A 13 -15.28 -10.98 -13.78
CA ARG A 13 -16.00 -9.72 -13.50
C ARG A 13 -15.31 -8.51 -14.14
N PHE A 14 -13.98 -8.54 -14.28
CA PHE A 14 -13.22 -7.45 -14.86
C PHE A 14 -13.20 -7.51 -16.39
N ARG A 15 -13.28 -6.34 -17.02
CA ARG A 15 -13.32 -6.21 -18.48
C ARG A 15 -11.96 -5.79 -19.01
N SER A 16 -11.63 -6.27 -20.20
CA SER A 16 -10.48 -5.74 -20.95
C SER A 16 -10.75 -4.29 -21.37
N GLY A 17 -9.78 -3.40 -21.15
CA GLY A 17 -9.86 -2.01 -21.59
C GLY A 17 -9.33 -1.02 -20.56
N PRO A 18 -9.89 0.20 -20.49
CA PRO A 18 -9.46 1.20 -19.50
C PRO A 18 -9.72 0.72 -18.07
N PRO A 19 -9.01 1.28 -17.07
CA PRO A 19 -9.13 0.84 -15.69
C PRO A 19 -10.57 1.01 -15.19
N GLY A 20 -11.12 -0.04 -14.59
CA GLY A 20 -12.44 -0.01 -13.97
C GLY A 20 -12.50 0.93 -12.75
N GLU A 21 -13.71 1.20 -12.26
CA GLU A 21 -13.93 2.10 -11.12
C GLU A 21 -13.16 1.64 -9.87
N GLU A 22 -13.25 0.35 -9.53
CA GLU A 22 -12.56 -0.22 -8.37
C GLU A 22 -11.03 -0.11 -8.48
N ALA A 23 -10.46 -0.35 -9.67
CA ALA A 23 -9.02 -0.19 -9.92
C ALA A 23 -8.56 1.27 -9.74
N GLN A 24 -9.39 2.23 -10.18
CA GLN A 24 -9.11 3.65 -9.99
C GLN A 24 -9.20 4.05 -8.52
N VAL A 25 -10.21 3.56 -7.79
CA VAL A 25 -10.36 3.80 -6.34
C VAL A 25 -9.19 3.21 -5.57
N ALA A 26 -8.77 1.97 -5.88
CA ALA A 26 -7.61 1.35 -5.27
C ALA A 26 -6.31 2.13 -5.57
N SER A 27 -6.13 2.57 -6.82
CA SER A 27 -4.98 3.40 -7.20
C SER A 27 -4.91 4.70 -6.40
N GLN A 28 -6.04 5.39 -6.26
CA GLN A 28 -6.13 6.62 -5.47
C GLN A 28 -5.93 6.34 -3.98
N PHE A 29 -6.53 5.27 -3.46
CA PHE A 29 -6.37 4.87 -2.06
C PHE A 29 -4.90 4.62 -1.72
N ILE A 30 -4.16 3.91 -2.58
CA ILE A 30 -2.73 3.69 -2.37
C ILE A 30 -1.94 5.00 -2.45
N ALA A 31 -2.30 5.93 -3.35
CA ALA A 31 -1.69 7.27 -3.38
C ALA A 31 -1.93 8.04 -2.07
N ASP A 32 -3.16 8.00 -1.55
CA ASP A 32 -3.52 8.64 -0.29
C ASP A 32 -2.77 7.99 0.88
N VAL A 33 -2.62 6.66 0.89
CA VAL A 33 -1.83 5.96 1.90
C VAL A 33 -0.38 6.43 1.87
N ILE A 34 0.26 6.50 0.70
CA ILE A 34 1.66 6.94 0.57
C ILE A 34 1.85 8.36 1.12
N GLU A 35 0.95 9.29 0.78
CA GLU A 35 1.06 10.69 1.22
C GLU A 35 0.75 10.85 2.72
N ASN A 36 -0.30 10.19 3.22
CA ASN A 36 -0.74 10.33 4.62
C ASN A 36 0.20 9.66 5.63
N SER A 37 0.80 8.54 5.25
CA SER A 37 1.72 7.79 6.13
C SER A 37 3.16 8.26 6.06
N GLN A 38 3.52 9.11 5.08
CA GLN A 38 4.88 9.62 4.88
C GLN A 38 5.93 8.50 4.80
N ILE A 39 5.59 7.41 4.10
CA ILE A 39 6.43 6.21 3.91
C ILE A 39 7.84 6.58 3.48
N ILE A 40 7.93 7.52 2.53
CA ILE A 40 9.17 7.99 1.91
C ILE A 40 9.20 9.51 2.02
N GLN A 41 10.34 10.04 2.46
CA GLN A 41 10.61 11.47 2.41
C GLN A 41 11.00 11.88 1.00
N LYS A 42 10.36 12.92 0.47
CA LYS A 42 10.60 13.43 -0.90
C LYS A 42 12.03 13.96 -1.03
N GLU A 43 12.63 14.35 0.09
CA GLU A 43 14.01 14.78 0.24
C GLU A 43 15.00 13.65 -0.07
N ASP A 44 14.70 12.41 0.34
CA ASP A 44 15.56 11.24 0.13
C ASP A 44 15.61 10.84 -1.37
N LEU A 45 14.64 11.29 -2.17
CA LEU A 45 14.58 11.09 -3.62
C LEU A 45 15.23 12.24 -4.42
N CYS A 46 15.63 13.34 -3.76
CA CYS A 46 16.22 14.49 -4.43
C CYS A 46 17.70 14.24 -4.71
N ILE A 47 18.09 14.25 -5.99
CA ILE A 47 19.50 14.13 -6.40
C ILE A 47 20.14 15.52 -6.43
N SER A 48 19.43 16.49 -7.01
CA SER A 48 19.86 17.88 -7.05
C SER A 48 18.66 18.82 -6.98
N PRO A 49 18.61 19.70 -5.98
CA PRO A 49 17.48 20.60 -5.77
C PRO A 49 17.17 21.42 -7.03
N GLY A 50 15.93 21.33 -7.51
CA GLY A 50 15.45 22.07 -8.68
C GLY A 50 15.98 21.58 -10.03
N LYS A 51 16.78 20.50 -10.08
CA LYS A 51 17.31 19.94 -11.33
C LYS A 51 16.91 18.48 -11.55
N LEU A 52 17.17 17.61 -10.57
CA LEU A 52 17.05 16.16 -10.73
C LEU A 52 16.48 15.53 -9.46
N SER A 53 15.49 14.65 -9.65
CA SER A 53 14.91 13.82 -8.59
C SER A 53 14.55 12.45 -9.14
N TRP A 54 14.49 11.47 -8.24
CA TRP A 54 13.97 10.15 -8.54
C TRP A 54 12.44 10.18 -8.64
N VAL A 55 11.92 9.48 -9.64
CA VAL A 55 10.50 9.18 -9.80
C VAL A 55 10.30 7.69 -9.59
N LEU A 56 9.45 7.33 -8.63
CA LEU A 56 9.09 5.95 -8.36
C LEU A 56 7.78 5.62 -9.06
N TYR A 57 7.79 4.59 -9.91
CA TYR A 57 6.60 3.98 -10.47
C TYR A 57 6.31 2.70 -9.69
N CYS A 58 5.11 2.60 -9.14
CA CYS A 58 4.69 1.47 -8.32
C CYS A 58 3.45 0.86 -8.97
N ASP A 59 3.67 -0.09 -9.86
CA ASP A 59 2.60 -0.80 -10.56
C ASP A 59 2.25 -2.09 -9.80
N ILE A 60 0.99 -2.21 -9.40
CA ILE A 60 0.45 -3.36 -8.66
C ILE A 60 -0.62 -3.99 -9.53
N ILE A 61 -0.47 -5.28 -9.82
CA ILE A 61 -1.42 -6.02 -10.66
C ILE A 61 -2.01 -7.15 -9.84
N CYS A 62 -3.33 -7.17 -9.71
CA CYS A 62 -4.03 -8.29 -9.10
C CYS A 62 -4.02 -9.49 -10.07
N LEU A 63 -3.59 -10.65 -9.59
CA LEU A 63 -3.56 -11.89 -10.39
C LEU A 63 -4.77 -12.77 -10.15
N ASP A 64 -5.28 -12.79 -8.92
CA ASP A 64 -6.45 -13.56 -8.50
C ASP A 64 -7.23 -12.70 -7.51
N TYR A 65 -8.49 -12.41 -7.83
CA TYR A 65 -9.32 -11.51 -7.05
C TYR A 65 -10.37 -12.33 -6.29
N ASP A 66 -10.18 -12.41 -4.98
CA ASP A 66 -11.10 -13.05 -4.04
C ASP A 66 -11.29 -12.20 -2.76
N GLY A 67 -11.55 -10.90 -2.95
CA GLY A 67 -11.80 -9.94 -1.87
C GLY A 67 -10.54 -9.29 -1.31
N ASN A 68 -10.74 -8.31 -0.42
CA ASN A 68 -9.71 -7.59 0.32
C ASN A 68 -8.51 -7.07 -0.51
N ILE A 69 -8.81 -6.50 -1.69
CA ILE A 69 -7.75 -6.02 -2.60
C ILE A 69 -6.90 -4.90 -1.99
N LEU A 70 -7.49 -4.04 -1.16
CA LEU A 70 -6.81 -2.87 -0.59
C LEU A 70 -5.69 -3.24 0.38
N ASP A 71 -5.90 -4.26 1.22
CA ASP A 71 -4.89 -4.76 2.13
C ASP A 71 -3.75 -5.42 1.35
N ALA A 72 -4.10 -6.25 0.37
CA ALA A 72 -3.13 -6.93 -0.50
C ALA A 72 -2.23 -5.90 -1.24
N CYS A 73 -2.83 -4.83 -1.79
CA CYS A 73 -2.07 -3.77 -2.46
C CYS A 73 -1.15 -3.01 -1.49
N THR A 74 -1.62 -2.72 -0.27
CA THR A 74 -0.82 -1.99 0.74
C THR A 74 0.39 -2.84 1.17
N PHE A 75 0.18 -4.13 1.39
CA PHE A 75 1.24 -5.07 1.74
C PHE A 75 2.24 -5.26 0.59
N ALA A 76 1.74 -5.46 -0.63
CA ALA A 76 2.58 -5.60 -1.82
C ALA A 76 3.43 -4.35 -2.06
N LEU A 77 2.85 -3.16 -1.88
CA LEU A 77 3.57 -1.89 -1.99
C LEU A 77 4.71 -1.81 -0.95
N LEU A 78 4.42 -2.07 0.32
CA LEU A 78 5.43 -2.00 1.38
C LEU A 78 6.59 -2.97 1.13
N ALA A 79 6.27 -4.22 0.77
CA ALA A 79 7.27 -5.23 0.45
C ALA A 79 8.12 -4.81 -0.76
N ALA A 80 7.48 -4.31 -1.82
CA ALA A 80 8.16 -3.82 -3.02
C ALA A 80 9.11 -2.67 -2.69
N LEU A 81 8.64 -1.65 -1.97
CA LEU A 81 9.45 -0.49 -1.60
C LEU A 81 10.67 -0.90 -0.77
N LYS A 82 10.53 -1.84 0.17
CA LYS A 82 11.67 -2.34 0.97
C LYS A 82 12.71 -3.09 0.14
N ASN A 83 12.30 -3.66 -0.98
CA ASN A 83 13.19 -4.37 -1.90
C ASN A 83 13.84 -3.46 -2.94
N VAL A 84 13.32 -2.25 -3.16
CA VAL A 84 13.87 -1.30 -4.13
C VAL A 84 15.29 -0.90 -3.73
N GLN A 85 16.19 -0.97 -4.71
CA GLN A 85 17.57 -0.52 -4.61
C GLN A 85 17.84 0.54 -5.69
N LEU A 86 18.20 1.74 -5.26
CA LEU A 86 18.53 2.85 -6.15
C LEU A 86 20.05 2.92 -6.37
N PRO A 87 20.51 3.16 -7.61
CA PRO A 87 21.92 3.40 -7.86
C PRO A 87 22.34 4.78 -7.34
N GLU A 88 23.61 4.90 -6.95
CA GLU A 88 24.19 6.19 -6.57
C GLU A 88 24.35 7.08 -7.82
N VAL A 89 23.89 8.32 -7.74
CA VAL A 89 23.98 9.31 -8.83
C VAL A 89 24.83 10.48 -8.35
N THR A 90 25.92 10.75 -9.07
CA THR A 90 26.82 11.89 -8.80
C THR A 90 26.73 12.87 -9.96
N ILE A 91 26.72 14.16 -9.64
CA ILE A 91 26.75 15.21 -10.66
C ILE A 91 28.19 15.64 -10.86
N ASN A 92 28.69 15.48 -12.08
CA ASN A 92 30.00 16.01 -12.43
C ASN A 92 29.91 17.53 -12.57
N GLU A 93 30.66 18.26 -11.73
CA GLU A 93 30.61 19.74 -11.68
C GLU A 93 31.08 20.40 -12.99
N GLU A 94 31.94 19.73 -13.77
CA GLU A 94 32.47 20.26 -15.03
C GLU A 94 31.54 20.10 -16.23
N THR A 95 30.72 19.03 -16.28
CA THR A 95 29.83 18.73 -17.41
C THR A 95 28.35 18.96 -17.07
N ALA A 96 28.02 19.16 -15.79
CA ALA A 96 26.66 19.21 -15.25
C ALA A 96 25.81 17.97 -15.61
N LEU A 97 26.44 16.86 -16.00
CA LEU A 97 25.78 15.61 -16.34
C LEU A 97 25.73 14.70 -15.12
N ALA A 98 24.61 13.98 -14.99
CA ALA A 98 24.43 12.96 -13.98
C ALA A 98 25.16 11.68 -14.41
N GLU A 99 26.17 11.28 -13.64
CA GLU A 99 26.85 10.00 -13.78
C GLU A 99 26.23 9.00 -12.81
N VAL A 100 25.74 7.87 -13.34
CA VAL A 100 25.06 6.84 -12.56
C VAL A 100 26.03 5.69 -12.29
N ASN A 101 26.33 5.46 -11.02
CA ASN A 101 27.17 4.33 -10.62
C ASN A 101 26.32 3.08 -10.37
N LEU A 102 26.16 2.24 -11.40
CA LEU A 102 25.33 1.02 -11.32
C LEU A 102 25.85 -0.04 -10.34
N LYS A 103 27.13 0.04 -9.93
CA LYS A 103 27.74 -0.93 -9.01
C LYS A 103 27.40 -0.66 -7.55
N LYS A 104 27.15 0.61 -7.21
CA LYS A 104 26.78 1.01 -5.85
C LYS A 104 25.28 1.25 -5.82
N LYS A 105 24.58 0.37 -5.10
CA LYS A 105 23.14 0.50 -4.89
C LYS A 105 22.84 0.63 -3.41
N SER A 106 21.96 1.55 -3.06
CA SER A 106 21.44 1.73 -1.71
C SER A 106 19.97 1.31 -1.69
N TYR A 107 19.55 0.68 -0.59
CA TYR A 107 18.14 0.42 -0.36
C TYR A 107 17.41 1.74 -0.09
N LEU A 108 16.16 1.82 -0.53
CA LEU A 108 15.30 2.93 -0.19
C LEU A 108 15.01 2.93 1.31
N ASN A 109 15.22 4.06 1.97
CA ASN A 109 14.91 4.19 3.39
C ASN A 109 13.42 4.44 3.56
N ILE A 110 12.75 3.57 4.32
CA ILE A 110 11.32 3.65 4.59
C ILE A 110 11.14 3.87 6.08
N ARG A 111 10.46 4.95 6.44
CA ARG A 111 10.38 5.41 7.83
C ARG A 111 9.19 4.82 8.58
N THR A 112 8.06 4.70 7.89
CA THR A 112 6.80 4.22 8.44
C THR A 112 6.34 2.98 7.67
N HIS A 113 5.61 2.09 8.34
CA HIS A 113 5.17 0.83 7.75
C HIS A 113 3.64 0.70 7.94
N PRO A 114 2.85 1.52 7.22
CA PRO A 114 1.39 1.49 7.31
C PRO A 114 0.81 0.14 6.85
N VAL A 115 0.01 -0.50 7.69
CA VAL A 115 -0.74 -1.71 7.31
C VAL A 115 -2.21 -1.36 7.21
N ALA A 116 -2.82 -1.72 6.07
CA ALA A 116 -4.26 -1.65 5.88
C ALA A 116 -4.93 -2.92 6.45
N THR A 117 -6.10 -2.74 7.03
CA THR A 117 -6.97 -3.83 7.50
C THR A 117 -8.39 -3.55 7.06
N SER A 118 -8.94 -4.43 6.23
CA SER A 118 -10.30 -4.32 5.71
C SER A 118 -11.27 -5.18 6.49
N PHE A 119 -12.47 -4.63 6.64
CA PHE A 119 -13.57 -5.16 7.40
C PHE A 119 -14.84 -5.15 6.55
N ALA A 120 -15.57 -6.25 6.55
CA ALA A 120 -16.92 -6.34 6.00
C ALA A 120 -17.95 -6.26 7.12
N VAL A 121 -18.97 -5.43 6.94
CA VAL A 121 -20.06 -5.22 7.89
C VAL A 121 -21.35 -5.78 7.32
N PHE A 122 -22.04 -6.58 8.13
CA PHE A 122 -23.35 -7.16 7.83
C PHE A 122 -24.40 -6.64 8.80
N ASP A 123 -25.45 -6.03 8.26
CA ASP A 123 -26.65 -5.56 8.95
C ASP A 123 -26.35 -4.78 10.24
N ASP A 124 -25.30 -3.94 10.20
CA ASP A 124 -24.79 -3.14 11.32
C ASP A 124 -24.56 -3.91 12.63
N THR A 125 -24.48 -5.24 12.59
CA THR A 125 -24.43 -6.12 13.76
C THR A 125 -23.18 -6.98 13.74
N LEU A 126 -22.89 -7.62 12.62
CA LEU A 126 -21.75 -8.51 12.44
C LEU A 126 -20.64 -7.82 11.66
N LEU A 127 -19.40 -8.12 12.04
CA LEU A 127 -18.21 -7.58 11.43
C LEU A 127 -17.19 -8.69 11.22
N ILE A 128 -16.76 -8.85 9.97
CA ILE A 128 -15.78 -9.83 9.53
C ILE A 128 -14.50 -9.07 9.14
N VAL A 129 -13.36 -9.66 9.46
CA VAL A 129 -12.03 -9.13 9.10
C VAL A 129 -11.51 -9.96 7.95
N ASP A 130 -10.84 -9.32 6.98
CA ASP A 130 -10.28 -10.01 5.80
C ASP A 130 -11.38 -10.72 4.97
N PRO A 131 -12.34 -9.96 4.41
CA PRO A 131 -13.47 -10.54 3.71
C PRO A 131 -13.03 -11.17 2.38
N THR A 132 -13.57 -12.35 2.11
CA THR A 132 -13.49 -13.01 0.79
C THR A 132 -14.35 -12.27 -0.24
N GLY A 133 -14.17 -12.59 -1.52
CA GLY A 133 -14.90 -11.90 -2.61
C GLY A 133 -16.42 -12.10 -2.52
N GLU A 134 -16.87 -13.23 -1.98
CA GLU A 134 -18.29 -13.50 -1.75
C GLU A 134 -18.82 -12.80 -0.48
N GLU A 135 -18.02 -12.72 0.59
CA GLU A 135 -18.39 -11.97 1.79
C GLU A 135 -18.47 -10.47 1.50
N GLU A 136 -17.53 -9.92 0.74
CA GLU A 136 -17.55 -8.53 0.31
C GLU A 136 -18.76 -8.22 -0.59
N HIS A 137 -19.13 -9.16 -1.48
CA HIS A 137 -20.31 -9.01 -2.34
C HIS A 137 -21.63 -9.00 -1.56
N LEU A 138 -21.73 -9.79 -0.49
CA LEU A 138 -22.93 -9.88 0.35
C LEU A 138 -22.94 -8.86 1.49
N ALA A 139 -21.82 -8.18 1.75
CA ALA A 139 -21.71 -7.21 2.81
C ALA A 139 -22.59 -5.98 2.55
N THR A 140 -23.25 -5.50 3.59
CA THR A 140 -23.91 -4.18 3.57
C THR A 140 -22.89 -3.03 3.50
N GLY A 141 -21.63 -3.29 3.85
CA GLY A 141 -20.58 -2.29 3.86
C GLY A 141 -19.18 -2.80 4.00
N THR A 142 -18.24 -2.01 3.50
CA THR A 142 -16.81 -2.21 3.71
C THR A 142 -16.20 -1.04 4.48
N LEU A 143 -15.17 -1.34 5.26
CA LEU A 143 -14.37 -0.38 6.00
C LEU A 143 -12.92 -0.83 5.94
N THR A 144 -12.03 0.03 5.46
CA THR A 144 -10.59 -0.20 5.49
C THR A 144 -9.92 0.82 6.39
N VAL A 145 -9.15 0.33 7.34
CA VAL A 145 -8.42 1.13 8.34
C VAL A 145 -6.93 0.95 8.08
N VAL A 146 -6.21 2.05 7.87
CA VAL A 146 -4.76 2.03 7.69
C VAL A 146 -4.10 2.64 8.92
N MET A 147 -3.23 1.86 9.56
CA MET A 147 -2.51 2.31 10.75
C MET A 147 -1.01 2.12 10.61
N ASP A 148 -0.30 3.05 11.22
CA ASP A 148 1.15 3.03 11.38
C ASP A 148 1.57 2.23 12.63
N GLU A 149 2.87 2.01 12.76
CA GLU A 149 3.48 1.22 13.83
C GLU A 149 3.26 1.80 15.24
N GLU A 150 3.13 3.12 15.30
CA GLU A 150 2.82 3.86 16.54
C GLU A 150 1.32 3.81 16.89
N GLY A 151 0.51 3.10 16.11
CA GLY A 151 -0.94 3.05 16.26
C GLY A 151 -1.65 4.32 15.79
N LYS A 152 -0.95 5.16 15.01
CA LYS A 152 -1.53 6.36 14.41
C LYS A 152 -2.38 5.98 13.19
N LEU A 153 -3.59 6.51 13.12
CA LEU A 153 -4.46 6.37 11.97
C LEU A 153 -3.91 7.18 10.79
N CYS A 154 -3.55 6.50 9.70
CA CYS A 154 -3.12 7.14 8.45
C CYS A 154 -4.30 7.46 7.55
N CYS A 155 -5.19 6.48 7.34
CA CYS A 155 -6.32 6.60 6.44
C CYS A 155 -7.49 5.76 6.96
N LEU A 156 -8.71 6.27 6.73
CA LEU A 156 -9.95 5.55 6.95
C LEU A 156 -10.76 5.61 5.66
N HIS A 157 -10.97 4.46 5.02
CA HIS A 157 -11.79 4.36 3.82
C HIS A 157 -13.09 3.64 4.15
N LYS A 158 -14.23 4.30 3.97
CA LYS A 158 -15.54 3.77 4.41
C LYS A 158 -16.66 4.13 3.41
N PRO A 159 -16.76 3.44 2.27
CA PRO A 159 -17.79 3.73 1.28
C PRO A 159 -19.19 3.41 1.81
N GLY A 160 -20.11 4.36 1.70
CA GLY A 160 -21.56 4.12 1.71
C GLY A 160 -22.27 3.75 3.02
N THR A 161 -21.57 3.41 4.12
CA THR A 161 -22.24 2.83 5.31
C THR A 161 -22.43 3.76 6.52
N GLY A 162 -23.35 3.45 7.42
CA GLY A 162 -23.46 4.09 8.72
C GLY A 162 -22.87 3.19 9.80
N LEU A 163 -21.72 3.55 10.38
CA LEU A 163 -21.13 2.77 11.47
C LEU A 163 -21.19 3.52 12.79
N THR A 164 -21.63 2.86 13.86
CA THR A 164 -21.60 3.43 15.21
C THR A 164 -20.16 3.68 15.66
N GLY A 165 -19.91 4.81 16.32
CA GLY A 165 -18.56 5.14 16.82
C GLY A 165 -17.94 4.06 17.71
N ALA A 166 -18.74 3.36 18.54
CA ALA A 166 -18.26 2.26 19.36
C ALA A 166 -17.71 1.07 18.53
N LYS A 167 -18.35 0.75 17.40
CA LYS A 167 -17.88 -0.30 16.49
C LYS A 167 -16.63 0.13 15.75
N LEU A 168 -16.55 1.39 15.35
CA LEU A 168 -15.33 1.94 14.74
C LEU A 168 -14.13 1.82 15.69
N GLN A 169 -14.32 2.07 16.98
CA GLN A 169 -13.28 1.87 18.01
C GLN A 169 -12.86 0.40 18.13
N ASP A 170 -13.81 -0.54 18.06
CA ASP A 170 -13.49 -1.98 18.02
C ASP A 170 -12.71 -2.37 16.75
N CYS A 171 -13.06 -1.81 15.59
CA CYS A 171 -12.31 -2.02 14.35
C CYS A 171 -10.87 -1.52 14.48
N MET A 172 -10.69 -0.33 15.03
CA MET A 172 -9.36 0.25 15.23
C MET A 172 -8.53 -0.59 16.21
N SER A 173 -9.09 -1.03 17.33
CA SER A 173 -8.35 -1.87 18.28
C SER A 173 -7.93 -3.21 17.66
N ARG A 174 -8.81 -3.85 16.88
CA ARG A 174 -8.51 -5.10 16.15
C ARG A 174 -7.47 -4.90 15.06
N ALA A 175 -7.58 -3.81 14.30
CA ALA A 175 -6.60 -3.49 13.28
C ALA A 175 -5.21 -3.26 13.89
N VAL A 176 -5.09 -2.75 15.14
CA VAL A 176 -3.77 -2.58 15.80
C VAL A 176 -3.17 -3.95 16.09
N THR A 177 -3.99 -4.90 16.52
CA THR A 177 -3.55 -6.29 16.75
C THR A 177 -3.10 -6.93 15.44
N ARG A 178 -3.90 -6.81 14.38
CA ARG A 178 -3.58 -7.36 13.05
C ARG A 178 -2.32 -6.73 12.45
N HIS A 179 -2.16 -5.42 12.60
CA HIS A 179 -0.97 -4.69 12.17
C HIS A 179 0.31 -5.31 12.75
N LYS A 180 0.32 -5.62 14.05
CA LYS A 180 1.48 -6.24 14.72
C LYS A 180 1.83 -7.61 14.16
N GLU A 181 0.81 -8.43 13.88
CA GLU A 181 0.99 -9.76 13.26
C GLU A 181 1.61 -9.63 11.86
N VAL A 182 1.00 -8.81 11.00
CA VAL A 182 1.45 -8.61 9.61
C VAL A 182 2.86 -8.02 9.56
N LYS A 183 3.15 -7.06 10.43
CA LYS A 183 4.50 -6.48 10.56
C LYS A 183 5.53 -7.55 10.93
N THR A 184 5.22 -8.40 11.89
CA THR A 184 6.13 -9.49 12.31
C THR A 184 6.42 -10.44 11.15
N LEU A 185 5.38 -10.86 10.42
CA LEU A 185 5.52 -11.71 9.24
C LEU A 185 6.38 -11.05 8.15
N MET A 186 6.16 -9.76 7.90
CA MET A 186 6.94 -9.01 6.92
C MET A 186 8.43 -8.96 7.32
N ASP A 187 8.73 -8.66 8.57
CA ASP A 187 10.11 -8.59 9.08
C ASP A 187 10.82 -9.95 9.01
N GLU A 188 10.12 -11.05 9.28
CA GLU A 188 10.63 -12.41 9.11
C GLU A 188 10.98 -12.73 7.65
N VAL A 189 10.08 -12.39 6.71
CA VAL A 189 10.29 -12.61 5.27
C VAL A 189 11.47 -11.78 4.78
N ILE A 190 11.56 -10.50 5.17
CA ILE A 190 12.68 -9.63 4.76
C ILE A 190 14.01 -10.19 5.29
N LYS A 191 14.03 -10.69 6.53
CA LYS A 191 15.23 -11.29 7.12
C LYS A 191 15.63 -12.58 6.39
N SER A 192 14.67 -13.36 5.91
CA SER A 192 14.91 -14.57 5.13
C SER A 192 15.40 -14.25 3.71
N MET A 193 14.84 -13.22 3.06
CA MET A 193 15.14 -12.87 1.67
C MET A 193 16.41 -12.02 1.52
N LYS A 194 16.88 -11.33 2.56
CA LYS A 194 18.17 -10.62 2.50
C LYS A 194 19.30 -11.65 2.38
N PRO A 195 20.10 -11.63 1.29
CA PRO A 195 21.25 -12.53 1.18
C PRO A 195 22.23 -12.25 2.33
N LYS A 196 22.74 -13.33 2.94
CA LYS A 196 23.81 -13.26 3.95
C LYS A 196 25.09 -12.66 3.39
#